data_AF-A0A1U9YTP6-F1
#
_entry.id   AF-A0A1U9YTP6-F1
#
_cell.length_a   1.000
_cell.length_b   1.000
_cell.length_c   1.000
_cell.angle_alpha   90.00
_cell.angle_beta   90.00
_cell.angle_gamma   90.00
#
_symmetry.space_group_name_H-M   'P 1'
#
loop_
_entity.id
_entity.type
_entity.pdbx_description
1 polymer ?
#
loop_
_entity_poly.entity_id
_entity_poly.type
_entity_poly.pdbx_seq_one_letter_code
_entity_poly.pdbx_strand_id
1 'polypeptide(L)'
;MTEAAERKKHSTWGISSFILTFVLGIAVFAVFMGLVSAGVEAVPGLKERLNQAGYVLTDQDMNEVLAVIKGETTLLRALLFIFIGQIAALGMGLYNMFEKDRKKLFGILGIIFSLFGIFVYISIRTAIAGV
;
A
#
# COMPACT_ATOMS: atom_id res chain seq x y z
N MET A 1 32.34 -13.98 18.41
CA MET A 1 31.15 -13.11 18.59
C MET A 1 30.31 -13.79 19.66
N THR A 2 30.23 -13.17 20.83
CA THR A 2 29.87 -13.80 22.10
C THR A 2 28.37 -14.10 22.20
N GLU A 3 28.03 -15.23 22.81
CA GLU A 3 26.67 -15.75 23.09
C GLU A 3 25.66 -14.71 23.65
N ALA A 4 26.14 -13.57 24.14
CA ALA A 4 25.34 -12.44 24.59
C ALA A 4 24.48 -11.79 23.48
N ALA A 5 24.89 -11.86 22.21
CA ALA A 5 24.11 -11.30 21.10
C ALA A 5 22.83 -12.10 20.79
N GLU A 6 22.83 -13.41 21.02
CA GLU A 6 21.68 -14.28 20.74
C GLU A 6 20.52 -14.07 21.72
N ARG A 7 20.80 -13.68 22.98
CA ARG A 7 19.78 -13.47 24.02
C ARG A 7 19.05 -12.14 23.96
N LYS A 8 19.32 -11.26 22.99
CA LYS A 8 18.55 -10.01 22.88
C LYS A 8 17.10 -10.31 22.51
N LYS A 9 16.17 -9.86 23.37
CA LYS A 9 14.73 -10.02 23.15
C LYS A 9 14.29 -9.18 21.95
N HIS A 10 13.28 -9.66 21.22
CA HIS A 10 12.64 -8.87 20.17
C HIS A 10 11.85 -7.70 20.77
N SER A 11 11.88 -6.56 20.11
CA SER A 11 11.03 -5.42 20.48
C SER A 11 9.60 -5.67 20.04
N THR A 12 8.67 -5.48 20.98
CA THR A 12 7.23 -5.50 20.69
C THR A 12 6.87 -4.43 19.66
N TRP A 13 7.45 -3.23 19.79
CA TRP A 13 7.25 -2.13 18.82
C TRP A 13 7.77 -2.48 17.43
N GLY A 14 8.93 -3.14 17.35
CA GLY A 14 9.45 -3.64 16.08
C GLY A 14 8.53 -4.66 15.42
N ILE A 15 8.01 -5.63 16.18
CA ILE A 15 7.07 -6.65 15.67
C ILE A 15 5.75 -6.00 15.24
N SER A 16 5.19 -5.11 16.05
CA SER A 16 3.94 -4.40 15.75
C SER A 16 4.07 -3.54 14.49
N SER A 17 5.18 -2.84 14.32
CA SER A 17 5.49 -2.09 13.09
C SER A 17 5.48 -3.02 11.87
N PHE A 18 6.22 -4.14 11.93
CA PHE A 18 6.26 -5.10 10.83
C PHE A 18 4.88 -5.68 10.49
N ILE A 19 4.16 -6.22 11.48
CA ILE A 19 2.83 -6.81 11.26
C ILE A 19 1.86 -5.77 10.71
N LEU A 20 1.85 -4.56 11.28
CA LEU A 20 0.98 -3.49 10.80
C LEU A 20 1.28 -3.15 9.34
N THR A 21 2.54 -2.97 8.96
CA THR A 21 2.89 -2.70 7.55
C THR A 21 2.49 -3.83 6.61
N PHE A 22 2.61 -5.08 7.05
CA PHE A 22 2.24 -6.24 6.26
C PHE A 22 0.73 -6.27 6.00
N VAL A 23 -0.08 -6.10 7.05
CA VAL A 23 -1.55 -6.02 6.95
C VAL A 23 -1.97 -4.83 6.09
N LEU A 24 -1.36 -3.66 6.29
CA LEU A 24 -1.64 -2.48 5.49
C LEU A 24 -1.21 -2.66 4.03
N GLY A 25 -0.12 -3.37 3.76
CA GLY A 25 0.30 -3.71 2.39
C GLY A 25 -0.73 -4.56 1.66
N ILE A 26 -1.27 -5.59 2.34
CA ILE A 26 -2.37 -6.40 1.80
C ILE A 26 -3.61 -5.53 1.57
N ALA A 27 -3.92 -4.63 2.51
CA ALA A 27 -5.06 -3.73 2.38
C ALA A 27 -4.91 -2.76 1.18
N VAL A 28 -3.71 -2.19 0.96
CA VAL A 28 -3.44 -1.36 -0.24
C VAL A 28 -3.72 -2.16 -1.49
N PHE A 29 -3.20 -3.39 -1.57
CA PHE A 29 -3.38 -4.24 -2.74
C PHE A 29 -4.87 -4.54 -3.00
N ALA A 30 -5.63 -4.90 -1.96
CA ALA A 30 -7.06 -5.16 -2.08
C ALA A 30 -7.85 -3.92 -2.53
N VAL A 31 -7.57 -2.74 -1.96
CA VAL A 31 -8.22 -1.49 -2.35
C VAL A 31 -7.85 -1.10 -3.79
N PHE A 32 -6.59 -1.26 -4.18
CA PHE A 32 -6.14 -0.99 -5.55
C PHE A 32 -6.83 -1.90 -6.56
N MET A 33 -6.91 -3.21 -6.30
CA MET A 33 -7.64 -4.14 -7.14
C MET A 33 -9.14 -3.80 -7.20
N GLY A 34 -9.73 -3.37 -6.09
CA GLY A 34 -11.10 -2.88 -6.04
C GLY A 34 -11.33 -1.65 -6.91
N LEU A 35 -10.41 -0.67 -6.89
CA LEU A 35 -10.47 0.52 -7.73
C LEU A 35 -10.41 0.17 -9.23
N VAL A 36 -9.48 -0.70 -9.62
CA VAL A 36 -9.36 -1.14 -11.01
C VAL A 36 -10.61 -1.91 -11.46
N SER A 37 -11.11 -2.82 -10.62
CA SER A 37 -12.32 -3.59 -10.93
C SER A 37 -13.54 -2.68 -11.07
N ALA A 38 -13.75 -1.75 -10.14
CA ALA A 38 -14.85 -0.78 -10.21
C ALA A 38 -14.75 0.10 -11.45
N GLY A 39 -13.54 0.55 -11.79
CA GLY A 39 -13.29 1.32 -13.01
C GLY A 39 -13.65 0.54 -14.27
N VAL A 40 -13.23 -0.73 -14.37
CA VAL A 40 -13.54 -1.58 -15.55
C VAL A 40 -15.03 -1.90 -15.66
N GLU A 41 -15.71 -2.15 -14.55
CA GLU A 41 -17.13 -2.51 -14.54
C GLU A 41 -18.07 -1.31 -14.79
N ALA A 42 -17.63 -0.11 -14.44
CA ALA A 42 -18.42 1.10 -14.67
C ALA A 42 -18.36 1.60 -16.12
N VAL A 43 -17.32 1.25 -16.88
CA VAL A 43 -17.20 1.64 -18.30
C VAL A 43 -18.01 0.68 -19.19
N PRO A 44 -19.04 1.16 -19.90
CA PRO A 44 -19.92 0.30 -20.68
C PRO A 44 -19.17 -0.50 -21.75
N GLY A 45 -19.36 -1.82 -21.75
CA GLY A 45 -18.78 -2.72 -22.76
C GLY A 45 -17.27 -2.95 -22.61
N LEU A 46 -16.59 -2.32 -21.64
CA LEU A 46 -15.14 -2.45 -21.49
C LEU A 46 -14.74 -3.86 -21.05
N LYS A 47 -15.50 -4.46 -20.13
CA LYS A 47 -15.25 -5.84 -19.67
C LYS A 47 -15.36 -6.83 -20.82
N GLU A 48 -16.33 -6.66 -21.70
CA GLU A 48 -16.53 -7.50 -22.89
C GLU A 48 -15.40 -7.28 -23.90
N ARG A 49 -15.02 -6.02 -24.17
CA ARG A 49 -13.91 -5.66 -25.06
C ARG A 49 -12.58 -6.23 -24.56
N LEU A 50 -12.28 -6.13 -23.27
CA LEU A 50 -11.10 -6.70 -22.63
C LEU A 50 -10.97 -8.22 -22.79
N ASN A 51 -12.10 -8.93 -22.90
CA ASN A 51 -12.12 -10.38 -23.09
C ASN A 51 -12.04 -10.80 -24.57
N GLN A 52 -12.06 -9.85 -25.52
CA GLN A 52 -11.91 -10.16 -26.94
C GLN A 52 -10.44 -10.36 -27.30
N ALA A 53 -10.15 -11.45 -28.02
CA ALA A 53 -8.79 -11.74 -28.48
C ALA A 53 -8.30 -10.64 -29.43
N GLY A 54 -7.11 -10.09 -29.15
CA GLY A 54 -6.51 -9.01 -29.94
C GLY A 54 -7.01 -7.61 -29.62
N TYR A 55 -7.86 -7.45 -28.61
CA TYR A 55 -8.25 -6.13 -28.13
C TYR A 55 -7.08 -5.42 -27.46
N VAL A 56 -6.83 -4.18 -27.87
CA VAL A 56 -5.83 -3.29 -27.28
C VAL A 56 -6.56 -2.18 -26.56
N LEU A 57 -6.20 -1.98 -25.29
CA LEU A 57 -6.71 -0.88 -24.47
C LEU A 57 -6.43 0.45 -25.17
N THR A 58 -7.46 1.25 -25.40
CA THR A 58 -7.31 2.56 -26.03
C THR A 58 -7.11 3.64 -24.97
N ASP A 59 -6.51 4.77 -25.35
CA ASP A 59 -6.37 5.93 -24.46
C ASP A 59 -7.73 6.44 -23.98
N GLN A 60 -8.77 6.30 -24.82
CA GLN A 60 -10.14 6.67 -24.44
C GLN A 60 -10.65 5.79 -23.29
N ASP A 61 -10.49 4.47 -23.38
CA ASP A 61 -10.94 3.56 -22.31
C ASP A 61 -10.21 3.85 -20.99
N MET A 62 -8.92 4.18 -21.07
CA MET A 62 -8.13 4.54 -19.90
C MET A 62 -8.61 5.84 -19.25
N ASN A 63 -8.93 6.84 -20.05
CA ASN A 63 -9.47 8.09 -19.52
C ASN A 63 -10.85 7.90 -18.88
N GLU A 64 -11.71 7.04 -19.45
CA GLU A 64 -13.03 6.72 -18.89
C GLU A 64 -12.90 5.96 -17.56
N VAL A 65 -12.03 4.96 -17.48
CA VAL A 65 -11.72 4.23 -16.24
C VAL A 65 -11.17 5.18 -15.17
N LEU A 66 -10.24 6.06 -15.55
CA LEU A 66 -9.66 7.05 -14.64
C LEU A 66 -10.70 8.05 -14.15
N ALA A 67 -11.65 8.48 -14.99
CA ALA A 67 -12.74 9.37 -14.58
C ALA A 67 -13.63 8.72 -13.52
N VAL A 68 -13.95 7.43 -13.66
CA VAL A 68 -14.68 6.65 -12.64
C VAL A 68 -13.88 6.59 -11.35
N ILE A 69 -12.61 6.21 -11.42
CA ILE A 69 -11.71 6.10 -10.26
C ILE A 69 -11.60 7.43 -9.51
N LYS A 70 -11.52 8.56 -10.23
CA LYS A 70 -11.51 9.92 -9.63
C LYS A 70 -12.81 10.22 -8.89
N GLY A 71 -13.95 9.73 -9.38
CA GLY A 71 -15.27 9.87 -8.74
C GLY A 71 -15.46 8.98 -7.52
N GLU A 72 -14.70 7.88 -7.40
CA GLU A 72 -14.84 6.89 -6.34
C GLU A 72 -14.26 7.37 -5.00
N THR A 73 -15.04 8.16 -4.26
CA THR A 73 -14.56 8.76 -3.01
C THR A 73 -14.33 7.76 -1.87
N THR A 74 -15.00 6.61 -1.86
CA THR A 74 -14.95 5.66 -0.73
C THR A 74 -13.62 4.92 -0.70
N LEU A 75 -13.23 4.31 -1.82
CA LEU A 75 -11.96 3.59 -1.92
C LEU A 75 -10.76 4.54 -1.84
N LEU A 76 -10.88 5.77 -2.36
CA LEU A 76 -9.85 6.80 -2.20
C LEU A 76 -9.66 7.22 -0.73
N ARG A 77 -10.74 7.33 0.05
CA ARG A 77 -10.65 7.56 1.51
C ARG A 77 -10.03 6.38 2.24
N ALA A 78 -10.32 5.14 1.82
CA ALA A 78 -9.66 3.96 2.37
C ALA A 78 -8.15 3.98 2.12
N LEU A 79 -7.70 4.39 0.92
CA LEU A 79 -6.28 4.59 0.63
C LEU A 79 -5.63 5.64 1.55
N LEU A 80 -6.31 6.75 1.81
CA LEU A 80 -5.83 7.76 2.75
C LEU A 80 -5.71 7.21 4.19
N PHE A 81 -6.69 6.44 4.64
CA PHE A 81 -6.64 5.80 5.95
C PHE A 81 -5.46 4.82 6.06
N ILE A 82 -5.25 4.00 5.04
CA ILE A 82 -4.12 3.07 4.98
C ILE A 82 -2.79 3.83 4.97
N PHE A 83 -2.70 4.95 4.24
CA PHE A 83 -1.53 5.82 4.23
C PHE A 83 -1.19 6.37 5.62
N ILE A 84 -2.19 6.84 6.38
CA ILE A 84 -2.00 7.27 7.78
C ILE A 84 -1.50 6.09 8.63
N GLY A 85 -2.03 4.89 8.40
CA GLY A 85 -1.53 3.66 9.02
C GLY A 85 -0.06 3.39 8.73
N GLN A 86 0.41 3.63 7.50
CA GLN A 86 1.82 3.48 7.13
C GLN A 86 2.71 4.51 7.85
N ILE A 87 2.24 5.74 8.03
CA ILE A 87 2.94 6.75 8.83
C ILE A 87 3.06 6.30 10.29
N ALA A 88 2.00 5.75 10.87
CA ALA A 88 2.02 5.22 12.23
C ALA A 88 2.99 4.03 12.35
N ALA A 89 2.97 3.11 11.38
CA ALA A 89 3.89 1.97 11.32
C ALA A 89 5.35 2.40 11.17
N LEU A 90 5.61 3.43 10.35
CA LEU A 90 6.93 4.05 10.20
C LEU A 90 7.40 4.64 11.53
N GLY A 91 6.54 5.38 12.24
CA GLY A 91 6.84 5.94 13.55
C GLY A 91 7.23 4.88 14.58
N MET A 92 6.49 3.76 14.62
CA MET A 92 6.84 2.62 15.50
C MET A 92 8.16 1.94 15.09
N GLY A 93 8.41 1.79 13.79
CA GLY A 93 9.64 1.22 13.28
C GLY A 93 10.86 2.08 13.63
N LEU A 94 10.72 3.41 13.50
CA LEU A 94 11.72 4.39 13.90
C LEU A 94 11.92 4.39 15.42
N TYR A 95 10.87 4.33 16.23
CA TYR A 95 10.99 4.23 17.68
C TYR A 95 11.81 3.01 18.11
N ASN A 96 11.59 1.86 17.48
CA ASN A 96 12.37 0.64 17.72
C ASN A 96 13.88 0.82 17.40
N MET A 97 14.28 1.77 16.55
CA MET A 97 15.70 2.06 16.31
C MET A 97 16.41 2.62 17.55
N PHE A 98 15.66 3.29 18.44
CA PHE A 98 16.17 3.91 19.66
C PHE A 98 16.03 3.03 20.91
N GLU A 99 15.31 1.90 20.82
CA GLU A 99 15.18 0.97 21.95
C GLU A 99 16.52 0.27 22.22
N LYS A 100 17.06 0.46 23.43
CA LYS A 100 18.30 -0.18 23.85
C LYS A 100 18.08 -1.67 24.10
N ASP A 101 19.10 -2.48 23.80
CA ASP A 101 19.13 -3.91 24.11
C ASP A 101 18.03 -4.79 23.51
N ARG A 102 17.44 -4.36 22.38
CA ARG A 102 16.51 -5.16 21.57
C ARG A 102 17.05 -5.52 20.20
N LYS A 103 16.52 -6.61 19.63
CA LYS A 103 16.72 -6.95 18.22
C LYS A 103 15.96 -5.97 17.34
N LYS A 104 16.65 -5.35 16.38
CA LYS A 104 16.13 -4.26 15.55
C LYS A 104 15.50 -4.72 14.23
N LEU A 105 15.70 -5.98 13.83
CA LEU A 105 15.30 -6.53 12.53
C LEU A 105 13.85 -6.19 12.14
N PHE A 106 12.89 -6.43 13.03
CA PHE A 106 11.47 -6.19 12.71
C PHE A 106 11.12 -4.72 12.54
N GLY A 107 11.74 -3.80 13.29
CA GLY A 107 11.52 -2.37 13.03
C GLY A 107 12.18 -1.91 11.73
N ILE A 108 13.32 -2.49 11.32
CA ILE A 108 13.92 -2.19 10.00
C ILE A 108 12.97 -2.64 8.88
N LEU A 109 12.46 -3.87 8.96
CA LEU A 109 11.48 -4.37 7.99
C LEU A 109 10.24 -3.47 7.98
N GLY A 110 9.69 -3.14 9.14
CA GLY A 110 8.55 -2.21 9.26
C GLY A 110 8.83 -0.85 8.61
N ILE A 111 10.02 -0.27 8.77
CA ILE A 111 10.40 0.98 8.08
C ILE A 111 10.41 0.78 6.55
N ILE A 112 11.06 -0.27 6.05
CA ILE A 112 11.18 -0.54 4.61
C ILE A 112 9.79 -0.71 3.97
N PHE A 113 8.94 -1.54 4.57
CA PHE A 113 7.59 -1.77 4.08
C PHE A 113 6.71 -0.52 4.20
N SER A 114 6.88 0.29 5.25
CA SER A 114 6.15 1.56 5.38
C SER A 114 6.53 2.54 4.28
N LEU A 115 7.83 2.71 4.01
CA LEU A 115 8.31 3.59 2.95
C LEU A 115 7.82 3.14 1.58
N PHE A 116 7.83 1.83 1.32
CA PHE A 116 7.25 1.29 0.10
C PHE A 116 5.76 1.58 -0.01
N GLY A 117 4.98 1.36 1.06
CA GLY A 117 3.54 1.65 1.07
C GLY A 117 3.23 3.13 0.88
N ILE A 118 4.02 4.02 1.49
CA ILE A 118 3.94 5.47 1.29
C ILE A 118 4.20 5.84 -0.17
N PHE A 119 5.26 5.27 -0.75
CA PHE A 119 5.58 5.49 -2.16
C PHE A 119 4.44 5.08 -3.08
N VAL A 120 3.88 3.87 -2.89
CA VAL A 120 2.73 3.37 -3.66
C VAL A 120 1.52 4.31 -3.54
N TYR A 121 1.19 4.76 -2.33
CA TYR A 121 0.10 5.72 -2.13
C TYR A 121 0.33 7.01 -2.91
N ILE A 122 1.54 7.58 -2.82
CA ILE A 122 1.89 8.80 -3.55
C ILE A 122 1.76 8.57 -5.05
N SER A 123 2.31 7.47 -5.60
CA SER A 123 2.22 7.14 -7.02
C SER A 123 0.79 7.00 -7.51
N ILE A 124 -0.09 6.34 -6.74
CA ILE A 124 -1.52 6.22 -7.07
C ILE A 124 -2.16 7.61 -7.03
N ARG A 125 -1.91 8.39 -5.97
CA ARG A 125 -2.52 9.71 -5.81
C ARG A 125 -2.09 10.68 -6.91
N THR A 126 -0.82 10.66 -7.31
CA THR A 126 -0.31 11.50 -8.42
C THR A 126 -0.87 11.05 -9.75
N ALA A 127 -0.96 9.74 -10.02
CA ALA A 127 -1.59 9.23 -11.24
C ALA A 127 -3.05 9.68 -11.39
N ILE A 128 -3.79 9.73 -10.27
CA ILE A 128 -5.19 10.19 -10.26
C ILE A 128 -5.31 11.72 -10.36
N ALA A 129 -4.35 12.48 -9.84
CA ALA A 129 -4.39 13.95 -9.83
C ALA A 129 -3.76 14.62 -11.06
N GLY A 130 -2.85 13.93 -11.77
CA GLY A 130 -2.10 14.45 -12.92
C GLY A 130 -2.75 14.18 -14.28
N VAL A 131 -3.92 13.56 -14.29
CA VAL A 131 -4.84 13.43 -15.43
C VAL A 131 -6.07 14.27 -15.11
#